data_AF-A0A1Y0MG64-F1
#
_entry.id   AF-A0A1Y0MG64-F1
#
_cell.length_a   1.000
_cell.length_b   1.000
_cell.length_c   1.000
_cell.angle_alpha   90.00
_cell.angle_beta   90.00
_cell.angle_gamma   90.00
#
_symmetry.space_group_name_H-M   'P 1'
#
loop_
_entity.id
_entity.type
_entity.pdbx_description
1 polymer ?
#
loop_
_entity_poly.entity_id
_entity_poly.type
_entity_poly.pdbx_seq_one_letter_code
_entity_poly.pdbx_strand_id
1 'polypeptide(L)'
;MAYGQKSTLIQNVNFRAKELKHYLNKAEDSLILEGERTIYKVNLFNKDYDETIQVNNKKISIPLYDLDIGRYVIETILLNKRIIIVLFRNEPFTDLSETEISPNIEDISEVIEEEEEEEVVVTIIEENPVEDIEKENKKNKRPINSKSISDLLNYKRPIVKKTFKKIKEKERKHNYWVYYEINSGHYSKTIRKMATKEEIDRLIARNQLDVKTPKGQSNVLKIWQIYNASMFLKHKELDKNFINKESPYFNEKPYYTTESYGFSFKLHPAD
;
A
#
# COMPACT_ATOMS: atom_id res chain seq x y z
N MET A 1 21.38 -24.10 -6.03
CA MET A 1 20.22 -23.24 -5.71
C MET A 1 19.44 -23.03 -6.99
N ALA A 2 18.30 -23.70 -7.14
CA ALA A 2 17.42 -23.50 -8.28
C ALA A 2 16.56 -22.28 -7.99
N TYR A 3 16.83 -21.16 -8.65
CA TYR A 3 15.98 -19.96 -8.54
C TYR A 3 14.61 -20.30 -9.16
N GLY A 4 13.57 -20.34 -8.33
CA GLY A 4 12.20 -20.47 -8.80
C GLY A 4 11.80 -19.24 -9.61
N GLN A 5 11.00 -19.44 -10.66
CA GLN A 5 10.50 -18.32 -11.45
C GLN A 5 9.45 -17.54 -10.64
N LYS A 6 9.69 -16.24 -10.37
CA LYS A 6 8.79 -15.42 -9.52
C LYS A 6 7.41 -15.28 -10.15
N SER A 7 7.36 -15.20 -11.47
CA SER A 7 6.13 -15.10 -12.25
C SER A 7 6.21 -15.86 -13.55
N THR A 8 5.14 -16.57 -13.89
CA THR A 8 5.03 -17.31 -15.14
C THR A 8 3.87 -16.77 -15.96
N LEU A 9 4.15 -16.30 -17.17
CA LEU A 9 3.14 -15.80 -18.10
C LEU A 9 2.81 -16.87 -19.16
N ILE A 10 1.54 -17.27 -19.25
CA ILE A 10 1.11 -18.18 -20.33
C ILE A 10 1.07 -17.40 -21.64
N GLN A 11 1.91 -17.83 -22.59
CA GLN A 11 1.95 -17.25 -23.91
C GLN A 11 0.69 -17.61 -24.71
N ASN A 12 0.12 -16.61 -25.38
CA ASN A 12 -1.03 -16.78 -26.23
C ASN A 12 -0.60 -17.39 -27.58
N VAL A 13 -1.03 -18.62 -27.83
CA VAL A 13 -0.77 -19.34 -29.09
C VAL A 13 -1.81 -19.07 -30.18
N ASN A 14 -2.88 -18.32 -29.87
CA ASN A 14 -3.97 -18.07 -30.81
C ASN A 14 -3.53 -17.11 -31.93
N PHE A 15 -3.56 -17.59 -33.18
CA PHE A 15 -3.16 -16.78 -34.33
C PHE A 15 -3.97 -15.48 -34.50
N ARG A 16 -5.23 -15.45 -34.04
CA ARG A 16 -6.11 -14.27 -34.11
C ARG A 16 -5.69 -13.15 -33.14
N ALA A 17 -4.88 -13.49 -32.14
CA ALA A 17 -4.39 -12.61 -31.09
C ALA A 17 -2.90 -12.23 -31.24
N LYS A 18 -2.25 -12.61 -32.37
CA LYS A 18 -0.83 -12.30 -32.66
C LYS A 18 -0.49 -10.81 -32.61
N GLU A 19 -1.48 -9.95 -32.83
CA GLU A 19 -1.33 -8.50 -32.77
C GLU A 19 -1.00 -7.96 -31.37
N LEU A 20 -1.16 -8.77 -30.31
CA LEU A 20 -0.81 -8.41 -28.94
C LEU A 20 0.38 -9.25 -28.46
N LYS A 21 1.55 -8.62 -28.45
CA LYS A 21 2.75 -9.18 -27.80
C LYS A 21 2.65 -8.97 -26.30
N HIS A 22 2.97 -10.01 -25.54
CA HIS A 22 2.92 -9.98 -24.09
C HIS A 22 4.10 -10.76 -23.52
N TYR A 23 4.83 -10.15 -22.61
CA TYR A 23 6.02 -10.74 -22.03
C TYR A 23 6.30 -10.11 -20.67
N LEU A 24 7.00 -10.86 -19.82
CA LEU A 24 7.55 -10.33 -18.59
C LEU A 24 8.85 -9.59 -18.89
N ASN A 25 9.14 -8.54 -18.14
CA ASN A 25 10.45 -7.89 -18.22
C ASN A 25 11.55 -8.80 -17.66
N LYS A 26 12.82 -8.39 -17.79
CA LYS A 26 13.98 -9.20 -17.36
C LYS A 26 13.99 -9.54 -15.86
N ALA A 27 13.38 -8.69 -15.04
CA ALA A 27 13.28 -8.87 -13.59
C ALA A 27 12.04 -9.67 -13.17
N GLU A 28 11.19 -10.06 -14.12
CA GLU A 28 9.90 -10.73 -13.91
C GLU A 28 8.93 -9.98 -12.98
N ASP A 29 9.11 -8.67 -12.86
CA ASP A 29 8.37 -7.80 -11.95
C ASP A 29 7.34 -6.92 -12.63
N SER A 30 7.34 -6.91 -13.96
CA SER A 30 6.42 -6.12 -14.77
C SER A 30 5.93 -6.93 -15.97
N LEU A 31 4.62 -6.90 -16.20
CA LEU A 31 4.00 -7.40 -17.42
C LEU A 31 3.98 -6.30 -18.48
N ILE A 32 4.57 -6.58 -19.64
CA ILE A 32 4.58 -5.67 -20.78
C ILE A 32 3.59 -6.17 -21.81
N LEU A 33 2.69 -5.29 -22.23
CA LEU A 33 1.73 -5.51 -23.30
C LEU A 33 2.01 -4.52 -24.43
N GLU A 34 2.22 -5.05 -25.64
CA GLU A 34 2.51 -4.27 -26.83
C GLU A 34 1.61 -4.73 -27.98
N GLY A 35 0.67 -3.86 -28.34
CA GLY A 35 -0.27 -4.07 -29.44
C GLY A 35 0.19 -3.39 -30.73
N GLU A 36 -0.05 -4.03 -31.86
CA GLU A 36 0.03 -3.36 -33.17
C GLU A 36 -0.98 -2.21 -33.27
N ARG A 37 -2.12 -2.37 -32.59
CA ARG A 37 -3.22 -1.42 -32.44
C ARG A 37 -3.28 -0.87 -31.02
N THR A 38 -4.03 0.22 -30.85
CA THR A 38 -4.28 0.83 -29.55
C THR A 38 -4.94 -0.17 -28.60
N ILE A 39 -4.33 -0.35 -27.45
CA ILE A 39 -4.91 -0.99 -26.28
C ILE A 39 -5.72 0.10 -25.58
N TYR A 40 -7.03 -0.11 -25.47
CA TYR A 40 -7.90 0.85 -24.79
C TYR A 40 -7.89 0.61 -23.29
N LYS A 41 -7.99 -0.66 -22.90
CA LYS A 41 -8.23 -1.05 -21.52
C LYS A 41 -7.64 -2.41 -21.22
N VAL A 42 -7.14 -2.59 -20.01
CA VAL A 42 -6.69 -3.88 -19.47
C VAL A 42 -7.44 -4.12 -18.16
N ASN A 43 -8.05 -5.30 -18.02
CA ASN A 43 -8.55 -5.76 -16.73
C ASN A 43 -7.61 -6.84 -16.21
N LEU A 44 -7.27 -6.75 -14.93
CA LEU A 44 -6.47 -7.73 -14.22
C LEU A 44 -7.28 -8.19 -13.02
N PHE A 45 -7.59 -9.49 -12.96
CA PHE A 45 -8.43 -9.98 -11.88
C PHE A 45 -8.12 -11.42 -11.46
N ASN A 46 -8.43 -11.68 -10.20
CA ASN A 46 -8.51 -12.99 -9.55
C ASN A 46 -9.77 -12.96 -8.66
N LYS A 47 -10.01 -13.99 -7.85
CA LYS A 47 -11.14 -14.08 -6.94
C LYS A 47 -11.25 -12.88 -5.98
N ASP A 48 -10.12 -12.44 -5.45
CA ASP A 48 -10.04 -11.42 -4.40
C ASP A 48 -9.45 -10.09 -4.90
N TYR A 49 -9.15 -9.98 -6.20
CA TYR A 49 -8.49 -8.84 -6.82
C TYR A 49 -9.17 -8.49 -8.14
N ASP A 50 -9.46 -7.20 -8.39
CA ASP A 50 -10.08 -6.74 -9.64
C ASP A 50 -9.65 -5.30 -9.92
N GLU A 51 -8.72 -5.14 -10.85
CA GLU A 51 -8.22 -3.86 -11.30
C GLU A 51 -8.57 -3.61 -12.77
N THR A 52 -8.83 -2.35 -13.10
CA THR A 52 -9.08 -1.90 -14.47
C THR A 52 -8.19 -0.72 -14.78
N ILE A 53 -7.33 -0.87 -15.78
CA ILE A 53 -6.38 0.14 -16.22
C ILE A 53 -6.83 0.70 -17.57
N GLN A 54 -7.03 2.01 -17.64
CA GLN A 54 -7.26 2.73 -18.91
C GLN A 54 -5.91 3.05 -19.53
N VAL A 55 -5.71 2.67 -20.79
CA VAL A 55 -4.40 2.73 -21.45
C VAL A 55 -4.38 3.76 -22.57
N ASN A 56 -5.29 3.62 -23.55
CA ASN A 56 -5.35 4.44 -24.76
C ASN A 56 -4.00 4.59 -25.49
N ASN A 57 -3.17 3.55 -25.46
CA ASN A 57 -1.83 3.54 -26.05
C ASN A 57 -1.54 2.16 -26.65
N LYS A 58 -0.55 2.05 -27.52
CA LYS A 58 -0.11 0.77 -28.11
C LYS A 58 0.71 -0.07 -27.15
N LYS A 59 1.31 0.53 -26.13
CA LYS A 59 2.19 -0.15 -25.17
C LYS A 59 1.87 0.25 -23.75
N ILE A 60 1.94 -0.72 -22.84
CA ILE A 60 1.82 -0.50 -21.40
C ILE A 60 2.73 -1.46 -20.63
N SER A 61 3.24 -1.00 -19.50
CA SER A 61 3.95 -1.80 -18.49
C SER A 61 3.10 -1.81 -17.22
N ILE A 62 2.74 -2.99 -16.75
CA ILE A 62 1.93 -3.20 -15.55
C ILE A 62 2.86 -3.77 -14.46
N PRO A 63 3.10 -3.05 -13.37
CA PRO A 63 3.89 -3.57 -12.26
C PRO A 63 3.16 -4.73 -11.57
N LEU A 64 3.91 -5.73 -11.11
CA LEU A 64 3.37 -6.93 -10.47
C LEU A 64 3.60 -6.96 -8.95
N TYR A 65 4.25 -5.94 -8.38
CA TYR A 65 4.65 -5.90 -6.97
C TYR A 65 3.46 -5.98 -6.01
N ASP A 66 2.36 -5.31 -6.35
CA ASP A 66 1.15 -5.25 -5.53
C ASP A 66 0.26 -6.50 -5.68
N LEU A 67 0.69 -7.49 -6.47
CA LEU A 67 -0.06 -8.72 -6.70
C LEU A 67 0.42 -9.84 -5.78
N ASP A 68 -0.52 -10.29 -4.95
CA ASP A 68 -0.38 -11.50 -4.14
C ASP A 68 -0.09 -12.74 -4.99
N ILE A 69 0.48 -13.76 -4.37
CA ILE A 69 0.72 -15.07 -4.97
C ILE A 69 -0.63 -15.66 -5.41
N GLY A 70 -0.72 -16.08 -6.67
CA GLY A 70 -1.99 -16.51 -7.23
C GLY A 70 -2.04 -16.55 -8.74
N ARG A 71 -3.24 -16.85 -9.24
CA ARG A 71 -3.55 -16.99 -10.66
C ARG A 71 -4.40 -15.81 -11.10
N TYR A 72 -3.90 -15.05 -12.06
CA TYR A 72 -4.56 -13.86 -12.56
C TYR A 72 -4.97 -14.05 -14.00
N VAL A 73 -6.17 -13.58 -14.31
CA VAL A 73 -6.66 -13.44 -15.67
C VAL A 73 -6.48 -11.99 -16.08
N ILE A 74 -5.84 -11.80 -17.22
CA ILE A 74 -5.62 -10.51 -17.83
C ILE A 74 -6.44 -10.44 -19.10
N GLU A 75 -7.33 -9.47 -19.16
CA GLU A 75 -8.19 -9.21 -20.31
C GLU A 75 -7.78 -7.89 -20.95
N THR A 76 -7.20 -7.96 -22.13
CA THR A 76 -6.77 -6.80 -22.92
C THR A 76 -7.83 -6.48 -23.97
N ILE A 77 -8.36 -5.25 -23.94
CA ILE A 77 -9.39 -4.75 -24.84
C ILE A 77 -8.76 -3.83 -25.89
N LEU A 78 -8.85 -4.26 -27.13
CA LEU A 78 -8.55 -3.49 -28.34
C LEU A 78 -9.88 -3.11 -29.02
N LEU A 79 -9.83 -2.31 -30.10
CA LEU A 79 -11.03 -1.72 -30.73
C LEU A 79 -12.15 -2.73 -30.99
N ASN A 80 -11.80 -3.88 -31.58
CA ASN A 80 -12.75 -4.92 -32.00
C ASN A 80 -12.39 -6.30 -31.44
N LYS A 81 -11.47 -6.37 -30.48
CA LYS A 81 -10.90 -7.63 -30.00
C LYS A 81 -10.68 -7.58 -28.51
N ARG A 82 -10.85 -8.74 -27.89
CA ARG A 82 -10.60 -8.98 -26.48
C ARG A 82 -9.69 -10.19 -26.40
N ILE A 83 -8.53 -10.00 -25.80
CA ILE A 83 -7.49 -11.02 -25.70
C ILE A 83 -7.33 -11.35 -24.23
N ILE A 84 -7.47 -12.63 -23.90
CA ILE A 84 -7.33 -13.15 -22.53
C ILE A 84 -6.01 -13.89 -22.43
N ILE A 85 -5.21 -13.54 -21.42
CA ILE A 85 -3.97 -14.24 -21.06
C ILE A 85 -3.98 -14.53 -19.56
N VAL A 86 -3.15 -15.47 -19.13
CA VAL A 86 -3.08 -15.93 -17.73
C VAL A 86 -1.67 -15.68 -17.20
N LEU A 87 -1.61 -15.10 -16.00
CA LEU A 87 -0.38 -14.85 -15.26
C LEU A 87 -0.40 -15.63 -13.94
N PHE A 88 0.67 -16.35 -13.65
CA PHE A 88 0.91 -16.99 -12.37
C PHE A 88 1.93 -16.19 -11.57
N ARG A 89 1.56 -15.82 -10.35
CA ARG A 89 2.46 -15.30 -9.33
C ARG A 89 2.80 -16.47 -8.42
N ASN A 90 4.05 -16.93 -8.45
CA ASN A 90 4.49 -18.15 -7.74
C ASN A 90 5.16 -17.83 -6.41
N GLU A 91 5.89 -16.72 -6.37
CA GLU A 91 6.66 -16.26 -5.21
C GLU A 91 6.30 -14.80 -4.91
N PRO A 92 6.30 -14.41 -3.63
CA PRO A 92 6.19 -13.00 -3.30
C PRO A 92 7.47 -12.30 -3.79
N PHE A 93 7.38 -11.01 -4.09
CA PHE A 93 8.62 -10.25 -4.17
C PHE A 93 9.13 -10.13 -2.74
N THR A 94 10.25 -10.79 -2.43
CA THR A 94 10.93 -10.62 -1.16
C THR A 94 11.37 -9.17 -1.10
N ASP A 95 10.62 -8.35 -0.39
CA ASP A 95 11.17 -7.13 0.18
C ASP A 95 12.30 -7.59 1.12
N LEU A 96 13.50 -7.02 0.96
CA LEU A 96 14.60 -7.21 1.92
C LEU A 96 14.28 -6.45 3.21
N SER A 97 13.18 -6.81 3.86
CA SER A 97 12.70 -6.21 5.10
C SER A 97 12.18 -7.29 6.05
N GLU A 98 13.00 -8.30 6.33
CA GLU A 98 12.85 -9.15 7.52
C GLU A 98 14.25 -9.61 7.91
N THR A 99 14.94 -8.78 8.68
CA THR A 99 16.11 -9.25 9.44
C THR A 99 15.55 -10.00 10.64
N GLU A 100 15.84 -11.30 10.67
CA GLU A 100 15.64 -12.17 11.82
C GLU A 100 16.19 -11.51 13.09
N ILE A 101 15.35 -11.32 14.09
CA ILE A 101 15.79 -11.09 15.47
C ILE A 101 15.41 -12.34 16.24
N SER A 102 16.35 -13.28 16.33
CA SER A 102 16.36 -14.26 17.40
C SER A 102 16.47 -13.53 18.74
N PRO A 103 15.62 -13.81 19.74
CA PRO A 103 15.91 -13.37 21.09
C PRO A 103 16.72 -14.46 21.78
N ASN A 104 17.99 -14.16 22.02
CA ASN A 104 18.72 -14.75 23.14
C ASN A 104 18.97 -13.61 24.12
N ILE A 105 18.49 -13.74 25.36
CA ILE A 105 19.18 -13.39 26.61
C ILE A 105 18.31 -13.90 27.77
N GLU A 106 19.02 -14.60 28.65
CA GLU A 106 18.67 -15.16 29.95
C GLU A 106 18.15 -14.12 30.97
N ASP A 107 17.25 -14.62 31.83
CA ASP A 107 17.09 -14.39 33.27
C ASP A 107 17.31 -13.01 33.86
N ILE A 108 16.24 -12.45 34.47
CA ILE A 108 16.14 -12.25 35.93
C ILE A 108 14.67 -12.49 36.39
N SER A 109 14.55 -13.42 37.33
CA SER A 109 13.51 -13.77 38.33
C SER A 109 12.54 -12.65 38.80
N GLU A 110 11.31 -12.86 39.28
CA GLU A 110 10.81 -13.80 40.31
C GLU A 110 9.27 -13.96 40.26
N VAL A 111 8.81 -15.21 40.44
CA VAL A 111 7.77 -15.69 41.39
C VAL A 111 6.30 -15.28 41.16
N ILE A 112 5.43 -16.24 40.81
CA ILE A 112 4.47 -16.94 41.70
C ILE A 112 3.77 -18.08 40.90
N GLU A 113 4.12 -19.31 41.29
CA GLU A 113 3.33 -20.58 41.45
C GLU A 113 2.01 -20.78 40.67
N GLU A 114 1.93 -21.78 39.76
CA GLU A 114 1.43 -23.20 39.93
C GLU A 114 -0.12 -23.27 39.91
N GLU A 115 -0.87 -24.15 39.23
CA GLU A 115 -0.79 -25.58 38.85
C GLU A 115 -1.65 -25.83 37.55
N GLU A 116 -1.16 -26.54 36.52
CA GLU A 116 -1.45 -27.95 36.09
C GLU A 116 -2.93 -28.29 35.71
N GLU A 117 -3.22 -28.52 34.42
CA GLU A 117 -3.32 -29.79 33.65
C GLU A 117 -4.71 -30.48 33.73
N GLU A 118 -5.49 -30.40 32.66
CA GLU A 118 -5.85 -31.47 31.69
C GLU A 118 -6.94 -32.44 32.18
N GLU A 119 -8.06 -32.53 31.44
CA GLU A 119 -8.51 -33.81 30.86
C GLU A 119 -9.69 -33.66 29.87
N VAL A 120 -9.69 -34.58 28.90
CA VAL A 120 -10.53 -34.71 27.71
C VAL A 120 -11.75 -35.59 27.98
N VAL A 121 -12.95 -35.21 27.55
CA VAL A 121 -14.03 -36.18 27.25
C VAL A 121 -14.89 -35.74 26.05
N VAL A 122 -14.96 -36.61 25.04
CA VAL A 122 -15.89 -36.59 23.91
C VAL A 122 -17.03 -37.57 24.21
N THR A 123 -18.30 -37.18 24.00
CA THR A 123 -19.37 -38.10 23.59
C THR A 123 -20.46 -37.38 22.77
N ILE A 124 -20.84 -38.05 21.68
CA ILE A 124 -21.93 -37.75 20.73
C ILE A 124 -23.06 -38.76 20.99
N ILE A 125 -24.33 -38.37 20.80
CA ILE A 125 -25.50 -39.12 20.25
C ILE A 125 -26.71 -38.16 20.40
N GLU A 126 -27.17 -37.49 19.33
CA GLU A 126 -28.28 -37.86 18.41
C GLU A 126 -29.68 -37.92 19.08
N GLU A 127 -30.57 -36.99 18.73
CA GLU A 127 -31.87 -37.23 18.06
C GLU A 127 -32.63 -35.90 17.79
N ASN A 128 -33.09 -35.74 16.54
CA ASN A 128 -34.00 -34.70 16.00
C ASN A 128 -35.48 -35.18 16.17
N PRO A 129 -36.58 -34.42 15.86
CA PRO A 129 -36.69 -33.25 14.95
C PRO A 129 -37.72 -32.13 15.33
N VAL A 130 -37.79 -31.09 14.46
CA VAL A 130 -38.88 -30.10 14.22
C VAL A 130 -38.94 -28.93 15.25
N GLU A 131 -38.90 -27.63 14.93
CA GLU A 131 -39.45 -26.80 13.84
C GLU A 131 -38.67 -25.45 13.73
N ASP A 132 -38.89 -24.73 12.63
CA ASP A 132 -38.19 -23.54 12.13
C ASP A 132 -38.01 -22.34 13.11
N ILE A 133 -36.89 -21.60 12.97
CA ILE A 133 -36.82 -20.13 12.82
C ILE A 133 -35.34 -19.67 12.62
N GLU A 134 -35.13 -18.94 11.52
CA GLU A 134 -34.08 -17.95 11.19
C GLU A 134 -32.58 -18.34 11.12
N LYS A 135 -32.10 -18.44 9.88
CA LYS A 135 -30.71 -18.65 9.45
C LYS A 135 -29.88 -17.37 9.59
N GLU A 136 -29.14 -17.23 10.69
CA GLU A 136 -27.88 -16.46 10.72
C GLU A 136 -26.71 -17.43 10.60
N ASN A 137 -26.28 -17.72 9.36
CA ASN A 137 -25.13 -18.59 9.12
C ASN A 137 -23.91 -17.80 8.69
N LYS A 138 -23.05 -17.51 9.69
CA LYS A 138 -21.59 -17.51 9.54
C LYS A 138 -21.19 -18.67 8.63
N LYS A 139 -20.76 -18.37 7.40
CA LYS A 139 -20.03 -19.33 6.56
C LYS A 139 -18.60 -18.86 6.37
N ASN A 140 -17.75 -19.35 7.27
CA ASN A 140 -16.48 -20.01 6.96
C ASN A 140 -15.79 -19.53 5.67
N LYS A 141 -14.86 -18.58 5.83
CA LYS A 141 -13.76 -18.37 4.88
C LYS A 141 -12.91 -19.64 4.85
N ARG A 142 -13.20 -20.53 3.91
CA ARG A 142 -12.19 -21.46 3.40
C ARG A 142 -11.52 -20.79 2.21
N PRO A 143 -10.18 -20.67 2.16
CA PRO A 143 -9.50 -20.30 0.93
C PRO A 143 -9.77 -21.39 -0.09
N ILE A 144 -10.64 -21.10 -1.06
CA ILE A 144 -10.91 -22.01 -2.18
C ILE A 144 -9.68 -21.89 -3.08
N ASN A 145 -8.80 -22.89 -2.99
CA ASN A 145 -7.69 -23.10 -3.90
C ASN A 145 -8.29 -23.38 -5.29
N SER A 146 -8.34 -22.38 -6.17
CA SER A 146 -8.90 -22.50 -7.52
C SER A 146 -7.95 -23.34 -8.39
N LYS A 147 -8.10 -24.66 -8.33
CA LYS A 147 -7.23 -25.62 -9.02
C LYS A 147 -7.38 -25.58 -10.55
N SER A 148 -8.46 -25.04 -11.12
CA SER A 148 -8.75 -25.11 -12.57
C SER A 148 -8.82 -23.76 -13.29
N ILE A 149 -8.15 -23.66 -14.44
CA ILE A 149 -8.20 -22.50 -15.37
C ILE A 149 -9.64 -22.26 -15.87
N SER A 150 -10.41 -23.33 -16.04
CA SER A 150 -11.79 -23.26 -16.54
C SER A 150 -12.70 -22.44 -15.61
N ASP A 151 -12.47 -22.46 -14.30
CA ASP A 151 -13.29 -21.71 -13.33
C ASP A 151 -13.06 -20.20 -13.46
N LEU A 152 -11.83 -19.79 -13.77
CA LEU A 152 -11.46 -18.39 -14.00
C LEU A 152 -11.93 -17.89 -15.36
N LEU A 153 -11.87 -18.73 -16.40
CA LEU A 153 -12.37 -18.39 -17.74
C LEU A 153 -13.90 -18.33 -17.79
N ASN A 154 -14.58 -19.16 -17.00
CA ASN A 154 -16.04 -19.16 -16.85
C ASN A 154 -16.53 -18.22 -15.75
N TYR A 155 -15.63 -17.48 -15.10
CA TYR A 155 -15.99 -16.47 -14.11
C TYR A 155 -16.84 -15.38 -14.76
N LYS A 156 -18.16 -15.49 -14.59
CA LYS A 156 -19.08 -14.40 -14.86
C LYS A 156 -18.84 -13.37 -13.76
N ARG A 157 -17.99 -12.38 -14.06
CA ARG A 157 -17.78 -11.21 -13.22
C ARG A 157 -19.14 -10.75 -12.71
N PRO A 158 -19.41 -10.78 -11.39
CA PRO A 158 -20.67 -10.33 -10.88
C PRO A 158 -20.85 -8.92 -11.40
N ILE A 159 -21.97 -8.69 -12.10
CA ILE A 159 -22.37 -7.35 -12.52
C ILE A 159 -22.78 -6.66 -11.22
N VAL A 160 -21.78 -6.22 -10.45
CA VAL A 160 -22.00 -5.25 -9.40
C VAL A 160 -22.54 -4.06 -10.16
N LYS A 161 -23.86 -3.80 -10.02
CA LYS A 161 -24.44 -2.54 -10.45
C LYS A 161 -23.56 -1.49 -9.80
N LYS A 162 -22.66 -0.87 -10.57
CA LYS A 162 -21.85 0.23 -10.09
C LYS A 162 -22.87 1.30 -9.77
N THR A 163 -23.36 1.33 -8.53
CA THR A 163 -23.71 2.60 -7.93
C THR A 163 -22.40 3.35 -7.99
N PHE A 164 -22.25 4.18 -9.04
CA PHE A 164 -21.16 5.12 -9.12
C PHE A 164 -21.39 6.08 -7.94
N LYS A 165 -20.98 5.67 -6.73
CA LYS A 165 -20.38 6.64 -5.84
C LYS A 165 -19.23 7.15 -6.67
N LYS A 166 -19.38 8.34 -7.26
CA LYS A 166 -18.27 9.13 -7.78
C LYS A 166 -17.26 9.15 -6.65
N ILE A 167 -16.29 8.24 -6.68
CA ILE A 167 -15.02 8.49 -6.04
C ILE A 167 -14.51 9.66 -6.87
N LYS A 168 -14.78 10.88 -6.38
CA LYS A 168 -13.96 12.01 -6.76
C LYS A 168 -12.59 11.64 -6.19
N GLU A 169 -11.79 10.94 -6.98
CA GLU A 169 -10.35 10.96 -6.81
C GLU A 169 -9.94 12.41 -7.06
N LYS A 170 -10.07 13.23 -6.01
CA LYS A 170 -9.13 14.31 -5.87
C LYS A 170 -7.82 13.59 -5.61
N GLU A 171 -6.96 13.49 -6.62
CA GLU A 171 -5.54 13.33 -6.40
C GLU A 171 -5.15 14.35 -5.34
N ARG A 172 -5.05 13.92 -4.09
CA ARG A 172 -4.43 14.74 -3.06
C ARG A 172 -2.97 14.74 -3.45
N LYS A 173 -2.57 15.74 -4.23
CA LYS A 173 -1.17 16.04 -4.52
C LYS A 173 -0.55 16.47 -3.19
N HIS A 174 -0.10 15.48 -2.42
CA HIS A 174 0.61 15.71 -1.18
C HIS A 174 2.00 16.22 -1.57
N ASN A 175 2.11 17.54 -1.65
CA ASN A 175 3.33 18.23 -2.10
C ASN A 175 4.11 18.81 -0.91
N TYR A 176 3.80 18.39 0.32
CA TYR A 176 4.43 18.94 1.51
C TYR A 176 4.81 17.85 2.50
N TRP A 177 6.01 17.98 3.06
CA TRP A 177 6.47 17.20 4.19
C TRP A 177 6.32 18.01 5.46
N VAL A 178 5.66 17.43 6.46
CA VAL A 178 5.44 18.05 7.77
C VAL A 178 6.32 17.36 8.80
N TYR A 179 7.07 18.17 9.54
CA TYR A 179 7.65 17.80 10.82
C TYR A 179 7.02 18.67 11.89
N TYR A 180 6.31 18.05 12.83
CA TYR A 180 5.68 18.76 13.93
C TYR A 180 6.07 18.12 15.26
N GLU A 181 6.76 18.86 16.09
CA GLU A 181 7.14 18.49 17.45
C GLU A 181 6.25 19.23 18.44
N ILE A 182 5.49 18.47 19.22
CA ILE A 182 4.57 18.98 20.24
C ILE A 182 5.19 18.70 21.61
N ASN A 183 5.41 19.76 22.37
CA ASN A 183 6.03 19.71 23.68
C ASN A 183 5.02 20.18 24.73
N SER A 184 4.51 19.24 25.53
CA SER A 184 3.44 19.50 26.51
C SER A 184 3.93 19.66 27.95
N GLY A 185 5.25 19.68 28.16
CA GLY A 185 5.92 19.73 29.48
C GLY A 185 6.13 18.36 30.12
N HIS A 186 5.18 17.43 29.98
CA HIS A 186 5.29 16.07 30.52
C HIS A 186 5.66 15.01 29.47
N TYR A 187 5.40 15.30 28.20
CA TYR A 187 5.77 14.45 27.08
C TYR A 187 6.04 15.28 25.83
N SER A 188 6.88 14.73 24.95
CA SER A 188 7.10 15.22 23.60
C SER A 188 6.53 14.23 22.59
N LYS A 189 5.95 14.76 21.51
CA LYS A 189 5.42 13.95 20.40
C LYS A 189 5.87 14.52 19.07
N THR A 190 6.54 13.71 18.28
CA THR A 190 6.92 14.08 16.91
C THR A 190 5.96 13.46 15.90
N ILE A 191 5.44 14.28 15.00
CA ILE A 191 4.58 13.86 13.89
C ILE A 191 5.31 14.16 12.59
N ARG A 192 5.44 13.14 11.74
CA ARG A 192 6.10 13.22 10.44
C ARG A 192 5.17 12.65 9.38
N LYS A 193 4.71 13.48 8.45
CA LYS A 193 3.76 13.02 7.42
C LYS A 193 3.80 13.85 6.15
N MET A 194 3.33 13.24 5.06
CA MET A 194 2.96 13.93 3.84
C MET A 194 1.60 14.62 4.04
N ALA A 195 1.48 15.86 3.54
CA ALA A 195 0.28 16.66 3.69
C ALA A 195 -0.09 17.39 2.40
N THR A 196 -1.38 17.66 2.25
CA THR A 196 -1.93 18.51 1.20
C THR A 196 -1.82 19.99 1.58
N LYS A 197 -1.92 20.89 0.59
CA LYS A 197 -1.91 22.34 0.84
C LYS A 197 -3.00 22.77 1.84
N GLU A 198 -4.22 22.24 1.69
CA GLU A 198 -5.34 22.55 2.60
C GLU A 198 -5.04 22.14 4.06
N GLU A 199 -4.35 21.03 4.27
CA GLU A 199 -3.94 20.58 5.60
C GLU A 199 -2.80 21.41 6.17
N ILE A 200 -1.86 21.82 5.32
CA ILE A 200 -0.77 22.74 5.70
C ILE A 200 -1.33 24.08 6.17
N ASP A 201 -2.25 24.67 5.43
CA ASP A 201 -2.84 25.97 5.79
C ASP A 201 -3.54 25.90 7.16
N ARG A 202 -4.25 24.79 7.43
CA ARG A 202 -4.87 24.54 8.75
C ARG A 202 -3.83 24.33 9.85
N LEU A 203 -2.76 23.60 9.57
CA LEU A 203 -1.66 23.36 10.53
C LEU A 203 -0.94 24.66 10.88
N ILE A 204 -0.66 25.50 9.90
CA ILE A 204 -0.04 26.81 10.09
C ILE A 204 -0.96 27.69 10.93
N ALA A 205 -2.24 27.83 10.55
CA ALA A 205 -3.20 28.64 11.30
C ALA A 205 -3.34 28.18 12.76
N ARG A 206 -3.37 26.86 13.00
CA ARG A 206 -3.41 26.30 14.35
C ARG A 206 -2.11 26.57 15.11
N ASN A 207 -0.96 26.34 14.50
CA ASN A 207 0.35 26.59 15.12
C ASN A 207 0.50 28.07 15.50
N GLN A 208 0.05 29.00 14.66
CA GLN A 208 0.05 30.44 14.96
C GLN A 208 -0.79 30.81 16.17
N LEU A 209 -1.86 30.06 16.48
CA LEU A 209 -2.64 30.23 17.70
C LEU A 209 -1.92 29.59 18.89
N ASP A 210 -1.39 28.38 18.70
CA ASP A 210 -0.73 27.60 19.76
C ASP A 210 0.52 28.32 20.30
N VAL A 211 1.34 28.92 19.43
CA VAL A 211 2.57 29.66 19.79
C VAL A 211 2.29 30.87 20.70
N LYS A 212 1.08 31.42 20.66
CA LYS A 212 0.67 32.51 21.56
C LYS A 212 0.41 32.02 22.99
N THR A 213 0.22 30.72 23.18
CA THR A 213 -0.01 30.13 24.50
C THR A 213 1.33 29.71 25.13
N PRO A 214 1.50 29.80 26.47
CA PRO A 214 2.74 29.41 27.14
C PRO A 214 3.15 27.95 26.86
N LYS A 215 2.16 27.06 26.69
CA LYS A 215 2.39 25.64 26.39
C LYS A 215 2.78 25.38 24.94
N GLY A 216 2.40 26.26 24.01
CA GLY A 216 2.68 26.06 22.58
C GLY A 216 3.93 26.77 22.08
N GLN A 217 4.58 27.60 22.89
CA GLN A 217 5.86 28.24 22.56
C GLN A 217 6.99 27.24 22.33
N SER A 218 6.93 26.08 22.97
CA SER A 218 7.89 24.98 22.83
C SER A 218 7.60 24.07 21.64
N ASN A 219 6.48 24.28 20.91
CA ASN A 219 6.14 23.45 19.75
C ASN A 219 6.90 23.92 18.51
N VAL A 220 7.42 22.98 17.73
CA VAL A 220 8.20 23.27 16.51
C VAL A 220 7.51 22.66 15.30
N LEU A 221 7.03 23.50 14.39
CA LEU A 221 6.48 23.09 13.09
C LEU A 221 7.46 23.51 11.99
N LYS A 222 7.92 22.53 11.21
CA LYS A 222 8.73 22.73 10.00
C LYS A 222 8.05 22.04 8.82
N ILE A 223 7.88 22.77 7.73
CA ILE A 223 7.18 22.29 6.54
C ILE A 223 8.06 22.50 5.33
N TRP A 224 8.26 21.48 4.50
CA TRP A 224 9.00 21.56 3.24
C TRP A 224 8.08 21.31 2.05
N GLN A 225 8.31 22.04 0.97
CA GLN A 225 7.65 21.80 -0.30
C GLN A 225 8.39 20.70 -1.06
N ILE A 226 7.66 19.69 -1.54
CA ILE A 226 8.18 18.56 -2.29
C ILE A 226 7.67 18.63 -3.72
N TYR A 227 8.59 18.48 -4.67
CA TYR A 227 8.30 18.42 -6.10
C TYR A 227 8.09 16.98 -6.57
N ASN A 228 8.80 16.00 -5.98
CA ASN A 228 8.65 14.58 -6.27
C ASN A 228 8.59 13.75 -4.98
N ALA A 229 7.37 13.37 -4.57
CA ALA A 229 7.10 12.64 -3.33
C ALA A 229 7.75 11.26 -3.29
N SER A 230 7.70 10.50 -4.39
CA SER A 230 8.21 9.13 -4.45
C SER A 230 9.73 9.09 -4.30
N MET A 231 10.45 9.99 -4.97
CA MET A 231 11.90 10.08 -4.85
C MET A 231 12.33 10.62 -3.48
N PHE A 232 11.60 11.61 -2.94
CA PHE A 232 11.86 12.15 -1.62
C PHE A 232 11.80 11.09 -0.52
N LEU A 233 10.74 10.26 -0.49
CA LEU A 233 10.57 9.23 0.53
C LEU A 233 11.68 8.18 0.46
N LYS A 234 12.02 7.69 -0.74
CA LYS A 234 13.11 6.72 -0.95
C LYS A 234 14.44 7.24 -0.41
N HIS A 235 14.84 8.45 -0.78
CA HIS A 235 16.11 9.03 -0.30
C HIS A 235 16.10 9.35 1.19
N LYS A 236 14.93 9.73 1.73
CA LYS A 236 14.76 9.99 3.15
C LYS A 236 14.84 8.73 4.01
N GLU A 237 14.42 7.58 3.50
CA GLU A 237 14.55 6.28 4.17
C GLU A 237 16.00 5.81 4.20
N LEU A 238 16.74 6.02 3.11
CA LEU A 238 18.18 5.69 3.02
C LEU A 238 19.03 6.61 3.91
N ASP A 239 18.78 7.92 3.86
CA ASP A 239 19.55 8.94 4.56
C ASP A 239 18.65 9.71 5.56
N LYS A 240 18.82 9.46 6.86
CA LYS A 240 18.11 10.21 7.91
C LYS A 240 18.35 11.73 7.85
N ASN A 241 19.52 12.14 7.37
CA ASN A 241 19.95 13.54 7.23
C ASN A 241 19.64 14.15 5.85
N PHE A 242 18.88 13.45 4.99
CA PHE A 242 18.57 13.90 3.63
C PHE A 242 17.89 15.27 3.55
N ILE A 243 17.11 15.64 4.58
CA ILE A 243 16.39 16.93 4.65
C ILE A 243 17.34 18.14 4.71
N ASN A 244 18.60 17.94 5.13
CA ASN A 244 19.60 19.00 5.26
C ASN A 244 20.56 19.07 4.06
N LYS A 245 20.33 18.27 3.00
CA LYS A 245 21.15 18.26 1.79
C LYS A 245 20.37 18.92 0.65
N GLU A 246 21.08 19.66 -0.21
CA GLU A 246 20.50 20.15 -1.46
C GLU A 246 19.98 18.98 -2.30
N SER A 247 18.76 19.10 -2.80
CA SER A 247 18.12 18.07 -3.60
C SER A 247 17.17 18.66 -4.63
N PRO A 248 17.10 18.09 -5.85
CA PRO A 248 16.12 18.51 -6.84
C PRO A 248 14.69 18.07 -6.49
N TYR A 249 14.49 17.23 -5.46
CA TYR A 249 13.19 16.63 -5.16
C TYR A 249 12.34 17.44 -4.18
N PHE A 250 12.96 18.33 -3.40
CA PHE A 250 12.28 19.18 -2.42
C PHE A 250 13.01 20.51 -2.27
N ASN A 251 12.32 21.52 -1.74
CA ASN A 251 12.93 22.80 -1.45
C ASN A 251 13.77 22.69 -0.17
N GLU A 252 15.06 22.97 -0.24
CA GLU A 252 15.97 22.95 0.91
C GLU A 252 15.49 23.90 2.02
N LYS A 253 15.04 25.10 1.62
CA LYS A 253 14.46 26.06 2.55
C LYS A 253 13.03 25.64 2.90
N PRO A 254 12.72 25.43 4.19
CA PRO A 254 11.36 25.10 4.60
C PRO A 254 10.40 26.21 4.20
N TYR A 255 9.24 25.81 3.66
CA TYR A 255 8.13 26.67 3.32
C TYR A 255 7.58 27.41 4.56
N TYR A 256 7.61 26.77 5.72
CA TYR A 256 7.21 27.37 6.98
C TYR A 256 8.04 26.80 8.12
N THR A 257 8.44 27.68 9.05
CA THR A 257 9.04 27.32 10.33
C THR A 257 8.37 28.11 11.45
N THR A 258 8.17 27.51 12.62
CA THR A 258 7.62 28.24 13.78
C THR A 258 8.50 29.43 14.20
N GLU A 259 9.81 29.34 14.00
CA GLU A 259 10.78 30.43 14.21
C GLU A 259 10.45 31.68 13.38
N SER A 260 9.78 31.53 12.22
CA SER A 260 9.37 32.66 11.38
C SER A 260 8.26 33.52 11.99
N TYR A 261 7.57 33.05 13.05
CA TYR A 261 6.38 33.71 13.60
C TYR A 261 6.41 33.93 15.12
N GLY A 262 7.26 33.22 15.87
CA GLY A 262 7.28 33.26 17.34
C GLY A 262 8.68 33.35 17.91
N PHE A 263 9.03 34.54 18.42
CA PHE A 263 10.22 34.83 19.22
C PHE A 263 11.58 34.62 18.52
N SER A 264 12.03 35.70 17.87
CA SER A 264 13.44 36.10 17.97
C SER A 264 13.79 36.19 19.45
N PHE A 265 14.37 35.14 20.03
CA PHE A 265 15.14 35.30 21.25
C PHE A 265 16.19 36.36 20.95
N LYS A 266 16.04 37.53 21.58
CA LYS A 266 17.12 38.48 21.68
C LYS A 266 18.29 37.69 22.26
N LEU A 267 19.32 37.46 21.44
CA LEU A 267 20.66 37.22 21.95
C LEU A 267 20.95 38.43 22.86
N HIS A 268 20.90 38.20 24.17
CA HIS A 268 21.55 39.12 25.09
C HIS A 268 23.04 38.99 24.78
N PRO A 269 23.74 40.08 24.41
CA PRO A 269 25.19 40.05 24.44
C PRO A 269 25.60 39.80 25.90
N ALA A 270 26.46 38.81 26.09
CA ALA A 270 27.15 38.64 27.36
C ALA A 270 28.08 39.84 27.54
N ASP A 271 27.83 40.63 28.58
CA ASP A 271 28.81 41.54 29.17
C ASP A 271 29.79 40.73 30.03
#